data_AF-A0A378BSK4-F1
#
_entry.id   AF-A0A378BSK4-F1
#
_cell.length_a   1.000
_cell.length_b   1.000
_cell.length_c   1.000
_cell.angle_alpha   90.00
_cell.angle_beta   90.00
_cell.angle_gamma   90.00
#
_symmetry.space_group_name_H-M   'P 1'
#
loop_
_entity.id
_entity.type
_entity.pdbx_description
1 polymer ?
#
loop_
_entity_poly.entity_id
_entity_poly.type
_entity_poly.pdbx_seq_one_letter_code
_entity_poly.pdbx_strand_id
1 'polypeptide(L)'
;MIAAPGVTRFVGAGGMGAALETSEEMSEIYLANNPLFQIPSWDFKGACLGLDVRRVVETGITPLINTGIAHREAGIGQVGAGTVRAPLLCFEKALEALAELHHITA
;
A
#
# COMPACT_ATOMS: atom_id res chain seq x y z
N MET A 1 2.64 1.43 7.37
CA MET A 1 3.26 0.43 8.28
C MET A 1 3.83 1.07 9.54
N ILE A 2 4.41 2.27 9.42
CA ILE A 2 5.08 3.05 10.48
C ILE A 2 4.27 3.26 11.77
N ALA A 3 2.93 3.24 11.72
CA ALA A 3 2.07 3.35 12.90
C ALA A 3 2.10 2.13 13.84
N ALA A 4 2.54 0.97 13.37
CA ALA A 4 2.55 -0.28 14.13
C ALA A 4 3.84 -1.09 13.87
N PRO A 5 5.02 -0.57 14.23
CA PRO A 5 6.30 -1.19 13.88
C PRO A 5 6.51 -2.57 14.52
N GLY A 6 5.81 -2.90 15.60
CA GLY A 6 5.80 -4.25 16.19
C GLY A 6 5.22 -5.30 15.25
N VAL A 7 4.24 -4.94 14.43
CA VAL A 7 3.59 -5.83 13.45
C VAL A 7 4.51 -6.12 12.26
N THR A 8 5.42 -5.20 11.92
CA THR A 8 6.36 -5.36 10.80
C THR A 8 7.16 -6.65 10.89
N ARG A 9 7.59 -7.05 12.10
CA ARG A 9 8.29 -8.33 12.33
C ARG A 9 7.36 -9.53 12.13
N PHE A 10 6.12 -9.43 12.61
CA PHE A 10 5.13 -10.49 12.50
C PHE A 10 4.75 -10.78 11.04
N VAL A 11 4.69 -9.75 10.20
CA VAL A 11 4.41 -9.90 8.76
C VAL A 11 5.66 -10.13 7.90
N GLY A 12 6.81 -10.40 8.53
CA GLY A 12 8.07 -10.72 7.82
C GLY A 12 8.72 -9.56 7.07
N ALA A 13 8.29 -8.31 7.32
CA ALA A 13 8.76 -7.12 6.62
C ALA A 13 9.92 -6.38 7.33
N GLY A 14 10.51 -6.97 8.39
CA GLY A 14 11.65 -6.39 9.12
C GLY A 14 11.25 -5.61 10.38
N GLY A 15 11.90 -4.48 10.65
CA GLY A 15 11.74 -3.70 11.88
C GLY A 15 11.26 -2.26 11.65
N MET A 16 11.55 -1.37 12.61
CA MET A 16 11.16 0.05 12.54
C MET A 16 11.67 0.75 11.28
N GLY A 17 12.94 0.51 10.89
CA GLY A 17 13.51 1.09 9.67
C GLY A 17 12.73 0.70 8.41
N ALA A 18 12.42 -0.58 8.25
CA ALA A 18 11.61 -1.06 7.13
C ALA A 18 10.17 -0.50 7.16
N ALA A 19 9.59 -0.31 8.36
CA ALA A 19 8.28 0.31 8.51
C ALA A 19 8.27 1.77 8.03
N LEU A 20 9.36 2.52 8.30
CA LEU A 20 9.54 3.88 7.83
C LEU A 20 9.74 3.92 6.32
N GLU A 21 10.71 3.16 5.81
CA GLU A 21 11.01 3.05 4.37
C GLU A 21 9.77 2.70 3.56
N THR A 22 9.02 1.67 3.97
CA THR A 22 7.76 1.29 3.33
C THR A 22 6.75 2.44 3.35
N SER A 23 6.65 3.20 4.44
CA SER A 23 5.64 4.26 4.55
C SER A 23 6.04 5.50 3.74
N GLU A 24 7.33 5.77 3.57
CA GLU A 24 7.83 6.78 2.63
C GLU A 24 7.63 6.35 1.17
N GLU A 25 7.97 5.10 0.79
CA GLU A 25 7.71 4.56 -0.55
C GLU A 25 6.21 4.69 -0.90
N MET A 26 5.31 4.35 0.04
CA MET A 26 3.88 4.53 -0.17
C MET A 26 3.48 6.01 -0.26
N SER A 27 4.22 6.97 0.31
CA SER A 27 3.89 8.39 0.15
C SER A 27 4.07 8.89 -1.28
N GLU A 28 4.90 8.22 -2.09
CA GLU A 28 5.15 8.60 -3.48
C GLU A 28 3.89 8.40 -4.34
N ILE A 29 3.13 7.33 -4.10
CA ILE A 29 1.96 6.97 -4.91
C ILE A 29 0.61 7.45 -4.34
N TYR A 30 0.60 8.16 -3.20
CA TYR A 30 -0.61 8.75 -2.63
C TYR A 30 -0.60 10.28 -2.76
N LEU A 31 -1.78 10.88 -2.93
CA LEU A 31 -1.93 12.30 -3.20
C LEU A 31 -1.59 13.20 -2.01
N ALA A 32 -1.92 12.76 -0.79
CA ALA A 32 -1.76 13.56 0.42
C ALA A 32 -1.64 12.70 1.68
N ASN A 33 -1.51 13.35 2.83
CA ASN A 33 -1.59 12.77 4.15
C ASN A 33 -2.82 13.30 4.90
N ASN A 34 -3.59 12.43 5.57
CA ASN A 34 -4.79 12.83 6.30
C ASN A 34 -4.44 13.36 7.70
N PRO A 35 -4.69 14.65 8.00
CA PRO A 35 -4.31 15.25 9.28
C PRO A 35 -5.13 14.73 10.47
N LEU A 36 -6.26 14.06 10.25
CA LEU A 36 -7.06 13.45 11.33
C LEU A 36 -6.48 12.10 11.80
N PHE A 37 -5.62 11.47 11.01
CA PHE A 37 -4.98 10.19 11.32
C PHE A 37 -3.47 10.37 11.42
N GLN A 38 -3.03 11.19 12.36
CA GLN A 38 -1.61 11.43 12.62
C GLN A 38 -0.94 10.18 13.19
N ILE A 39 0.30 9.94 12.76
CA ILE A 39 1.09 8.79 13.20
C ILE A 39 2.28 9.30 14.02
N PRO A 40 2.29 9.13 15.35
CA PRO A 40 3.34 9.70 16.22
C PRO A 40 4.75 9.22 15.88
N SER A 41 4.91 7.95 15.51
CA SER A 41 6.19 7.36 15.08
C SER A 41 6.68 7.86 13.72
N TRP A 42 5.89 8.68 13.05
CA TRP A 42 6.21 9.31 11.77
C TRP A 42 6.16 10.84 11.90
N ASP A 43 6.64 11.35 13.02
CA ASP A 43 6.67 12.78 13.34
C ASP A 43 5.30 13.47 13.17
N PHE A 44 4.24 12.76 13.61
CA PHE A 44 2.85 13.20 13.51
C PHE A 44 2.36 13.51 12.07
N LYS A 45 3.09 13.05 11.05
CA LYS A 45 2.61 13.02 9.66
C LYS A 45 1.32 12.19 9.59
N GLY A 46 0.37 12.66 8.79
CA GLY A 46 -0.91 11.97 8.57
C GLY A 46 -0.74 10.66 7.78
N ALA A 47 -1.66 9.71 7.94
CA ALA A 47 -1.70 8.51 7.10
C ALA A 47 -1.91 8.87 5.62
N CYS A 48 -1.29 8.12 4.69
CA CYS A 48 -1.44 8.34 3.25
C CYS A 48 -2.92 8.28 2.81
N LEU A 49 -3.33 9.20 1.94
CA LEU A 49 -4.71 9.38 1.48
C LEU A 49 -4.77 9.61 -0.04
N GLY A 50 -5.68 8.89 -0.69
CA GLY A 50 -5.92 8.98 -2.13
C GLY A 50 -4.81 8.35 -2.96
N LEU A 51 -4.86 7.04 -3.17
CA LEU A 51 -3.95 6.34 -4.08
C LEU A 51 -4.14 6.88 -5.51
N ASP A 52 -3.07 7.36 -6.14
CA ASP A 52 -3.10 7.89 -7.51
C ASP A 52 -2.64 6.82 -8.50
N VAL A 53 -3.58 6.34 -9.33
CA VAL A 53 -3.32 5.32 -10.36
C VAL A 53 -2.25 5.77 -11.35
N ARG A 54 -2.16 7.06 -11.67
CA ARG A 54 -1.17 7.60 -12.61
C ARG A 54 0.24 7.44 -12.03
N ARG A 55 0.42 7.79 -10.76
CA ARG A 55 1.70 7.65 -10.07
C ARG A 55 2.11 6.20 -9.90
N VAL A 56 1.16 5.29 -9.63
CA VAL A 56 1.43 3.84 -9.58
C VAL A 56 1.99 3.35 -10.91
N VAL A 57 1.36 3.71 -12.03
CA VAL A 57 1.80 3.29 -13.37
C VAL A 57 3.12 3.97 -13.76
N GLU A 58 3.27 5.27 -13.50
CA GLU A 58 4.47 6.05 -13.84
C GLU A 58 5.71 5.59 -13.09
N THR A 59 5.59 5.34 -11.77
CA THR A 59 6.73 4.96 -10.92
C THR A 59 7.00 3.45 -10.89
N GLY A 60 6.00 2.63 -11.24
CA GLY A 60 6.02 1.19 -11.03
C GLY A 60 5.89 0.75 -9.56
N ILE A 61 5.78 1.70 -8.61
CA ILE A 61 5.56 1.39 -7.20
C ILE A 61 4.10 0.94 -7.04
N THR A 62 3.91 -0.29 -6.57
CA THR A 62 2.57 -0.85 -6.32
C THR A 62 2.26 -0.91 -4.82
N PRO A 63 0.99 -0.75 -4.41
CA PRO A 63 0.60 -0.79 -3.01
C PRO A 63 1.10 -2.06 -2.30
N LEU A 64 1.83 -1.88 -1.21
CA LEU A 64 2.19 -2.94 -0.28
C LEU A 64 1.09 -3.11 0.77
N ILE A 65 0.61 -4.34 0.92
CA ILE A 65 -0.51 -4.69 1.79
C ILE A 65 -0.04 -5.71 2.82
N ASN A 66 -0.24 -5.39 4.11
CA ASN A 66 -0.06 -6.35 5.20
C ASN A 66 -1.35 -7.17 5.33
N THR A 67 -1.24 -8.50 5.32
CA THR A 67 -2.42 -9.37 5.36
C THR A 67 -2.18 -10.66 6.14
N GLY A 68 -3.26 -11.26 6.63
CA GLY A 68 -3.26 -12.62 7.14
C GLY A 68 -3.19 -13.63 5.99
N ILE A 69 -2.46 -14.72 6.17
CA ILE A 69 -2.43 -15.85 5.24
C ILE A 69 -3.50 -16.84 5.71
N ALA A 70 -4.59 -16.94 4.98
CA ALA A 70 -5.63 -17.93 5.21
C ALA A 70 -5.22 -19.29 4.62
N HIS A 71 -5.57 -20.38 5.31
CA HIS A 71 -5.41 -21.71 4.75
C HIS A 71 -6.29 -21.89 3.52
N ARG A 72 -5.81 -22.69 2.54
CA ARG A 72 -6.54 -22.94 1.29
C ARG A 72 -7.87 -23.67 1.52
N GLU A 73 -7.91 -24.56 2.50
CA GLU A 73 -9.11 -25.33 2.84
C GLU A 73 -10.00 -24.54 3.81
N ALA A 74 -11.29 -24.48 3.49
CA ALA A 74 -12.28 -23.77 4.29
C ALA A 74 -12.39 -24.36 5.70
N GLY A 75 -12.58 -23.48 6.69
CA GLY A 75 -12.77 -23.87 8.09
C GLY A 75 -11.49 -24.00 8.92
N ILE A 76 -10.30 -24.04 8.30
CA ILE A 76 -9.01 -24.07 9.04
C ILE A 76 -8.62 -22.69 9.57
N GLY A 77 -8.90 -21.62 8.80
CA GLY A 77 -8.65 -20.25 9.23
C GLY A 77 -7.23 -19.75 8.91
N GLN A 78 -6.73 -18.80 9.70
CA GLN A 78 -5.46 -18.13 9.46
C GLN A 78 -4.27 -19.01 9.88
N VAL A 79 -3.29 -19.15 8.99
CA VAL A 79 -2.07 -19.98 9.18
C VAL A 79 -0.78 -19.18 9.14
N GLY A 80 -0.87 -17.87 8.92
CA GLY A 80 0.28 -16.97 8.97
C GLY A 80 -0.11 -15.52 8.73
N ALA A 81 0.89 -14.67 8.54
CA ALA A 81 0.72 -13.31 8.07
C ALA A 81 1.93 -12.92 7.21
N GLY A 82 1.74 -11.95 6.34
CA GLY A 82 2.79 -11.53 5.42
C GLY A 82 2.46 -10.21 4.75
N THR A 83 3.33 -9.83 3.81
CA THR A 83 3.10 -8.72 2.90
C THR A 83 2.88 -9.22 1.48
N VAL A 84 2.04 -8.52 0.74
CA VAL A 84 1.82 -8.73 -0.68
C VAL A 84 1.85 -7.39 -1.40
N ARG A 85 2.25 -7.39 -2.68
CA ARG A 85 2.09 -6.22 -3.55
C ARG A 85 0.92 -6.46 -4.50
N ALA A 86 0.11 -5.43 -4.68
CA ALA A 86 -0.95 -5.47 -5.69
C ALA A 86 -0.32 -5.58 -7.10
N PRO A 87 -0.84 -6.42 -8.01
CA PRO A 87 -0.28 -6.55 -9.35
C PRO A 87 -0.39 -5.24 -10.14
N LEU A 88 0.68 -4.83 -10.83
CA LEU A 88 0.69 -3.58 -11.62
C LEU A 88 -0.42 -3.56 -12.70
N LEU A 89 -0.68 -4.71 -13.32
CA LEU A 89 -1.62 -4.85 -14.44
C LEU A 89 -3.03 -4.33 -14.14
N CYS A 90 -3.52 -4.42 -12.90
CA CYS A 90 -4.85 -3.88 -12.59
C CYS A 90 -4.87 -2.35 -12.59
N PHE A 91 -3.75 -1.69 -12.29
CA PHE A 91 -3.61 -0.24 -12.33
C PHE A 91 -3.43 0.28 -13.76
N GLU A 92 -2.67 -0.42 -14.60
CA GLU A 92 -2.54 -0.10 -16.03
C GLU A 92 -3.92 -0.11 -16.70
N LYS A 93 -4.69 -1.18 -16.51
CA LYS A 93 -6.06 -1.30 -17.01
C LYS A 93 -7.01 -0.22 -16.46
N ALA A 94 -6.86 0.13 -15.19
CA ALA A 94 -7.66 1.19 -14.59
C ALA A 94 -7.33 2.57 -15.18
N LEU A 95 -6.06 2.83 -15.49
CA LEU A 95 -5.63 4.07 -16.13
C LEU A 95 -6.13 4.16 -17.57
N GLU A 96 -6.05 3.08 -18.35
CA GLU A 96 -6.62 2.99 -19.70
C GLU A 96 -8.12 3.28 -19.70
N ALA A 97 -8.87 2.61 -18.82
CA ALA A 97 -10.31 2.84 -18.69
C ALA A 97 -10.66 4.28 -18.27
N LEU A 98 -9.82 4.90 -17.43
CA LEU A 98 -9.99 6.31 -17.06
C LEU A 98 -9.73 7.25 -18.25
N ALA A 99 -8.73 6.96 -19.08
CA ALA A 99 -8.44 7.72 -20.29
C ALA A 99 -9.60 7.63 -21.30
N GLU A 100 -10.14 6.43 -21.52
CA GLU A 100 -11.32 6.21 -22.36
C GLU A 100 -12.54 6.99 -21.88
N LEU A 101 -12.82 6.97 -20.57
CA LEU A 101 -13.92 7.71 -19.94
C LEU A 101 -13.80 9.23 -20.15
N HIS A 102 -12.57 9.75 -20.19
CA HIS A 102 -12.30 11.18 -20.39
C HIS A 102 -11.99 11.54 -21.86
N HIS A 103 -12.16 10.59 -22.79
CA HIS A 103 -11.88 10.79 -24.22
C HIS A 103 -10.44 11.23 -24.51
N ILE A 104 -9.49 10.75 -23.73
CA ILE A 104 -8.06 10.98 -23.94
C ILE A 104 -7.52 9.90 -24.87
N THR A 105 -6.97 10.29 -26.02
CA THR A 105 -6.32 9.39 -26.97
C THR A 105 -4.80 9.42 -26.80
N ALA A 106 -4.13 8.30 -27.08
CA ALA A 106 -2.68 8.19 -27.11
C ALA A 106 -2.05 9.00 -28.26
#